data_AF-A0A954K8B5-F1
#
_entry.id   AF-A0A954K8B5-F1
#
_cell.length_a   1.000
_cell.length_b   1.000
_cell.length_c   1.000
_cell.angle_alpha   90.00
_cell.angle_beta   90.00
_cell.angle_gamma   90.00
#
_symmetry.space_group_name_H-M   'P 1'
#
loop_
_entity.id
_entity.type
_entity.pdbx_description
1 polymer ?
#
loop_
_entity_poly.entity_id
_entity_poly.type
_entity_poly.pdbx_seq_one_letter_code
_entity_poly.pdbx_strand_id
1 'polypeptide(L)'
;MSEISSAEIREKVDEVYRAESRRVFATLIRLIGDFDLAEEAMHEAFTAAVELWHRDGIPANPRSWLVSAGRFKAIDHIRRRVRFDEAQLEVVQRLEDIAGLNADRSDSEVEDDRLRLIFTCCHPAIAPQVQIPLTLREVCGLSTEEIASAFLTSPSTMAQRIVRGKSKIRDAGIPYVVPDRADLPERLDAVLTVVYLVFNEGYSASSGDSLTRKDLSEEAIRLGHLLLDLLDDPEVKGLLALMLLHESRREARSTADGDLILLEDQDRSLWDQEKIREGTELVEQAIASGEVGSYTIQAAIAAVHAGAQRGADTDWSHIISWYNLLLQANPTPIIELNRAVA
;
A
#
# COMPACT_ATOMS: atom_id res chain seq x y z
N MET A 1 6.85 2.43 -39.43
CA MET A 1 6.93 2.18 -37.97
C MET A 1 7.95 3.17 -37.44
N SER A 2 7.50 4.14 -36.64
CA SER A 2 8.39 5.12 -36.02
C SER A 2 9.31 4.37 -35.07
N GLU A 3 10.63 4.47 -35.24
CA GLU A 3 11.58 3.99 -34.23
C GLU A 3 11.31 4.79 -32.96
N ILE A 4 10.92 4.11 -31.88
CA ILE A 4 10.77 4.73 -30.57
C ILE A 4 12.18 5.11 -30.12
N SER A 5 12.40 6.40 -29.84
CA SER A 5 13.71 6.91 -29.45
C SER A 5 14.15 6.33 -28.10
N SER A 6 15.46 6.27 -27.86
CA SER A 6 16.00 5.81 -26.58
C SER A 6 15.51 6.64 -25.38
N ALA A 7 15.17 7.91 -25.61
CA ALA A 7 14.61 8.80 -24.59
C ALA A 7 13.18 8.40 -24.21
N GLU A 8 12.31 8.14 -25.20
CA GLU A 8 10.93 7.70 -24.98
C GLU A 8 10.86 6.33 -24.28
N ILE A 9 11.78 5.41 -24.62
CA ILE A 9 11.87 4.13 -23.89
C ILE A 9 12.23 4.35 -22.42
N ARG A 10 13.22 5.20 -22.13
CA ARG A 10 13.62 5.48 -20.75
C ARG A 10 12.49 6.13 -19.95
N GLU A 11 11.81 7.10 -20.53
CA GLU A 11 10.64 7.73 -19.92
C GLU A 11 9.54 6.69 -19.64
N LYS A 12 9.30 5.77 -20.58
CA LYS A 12 8.32 4.70 -20.36
C LYS A 12 8.76 3.70 -19.30
N VAL A 13 10.04 3.35 -19.24
CA VAL A 13 10.58 2.49 -18.16
C VAL A 13 10.42 3.19 -16.81
N ASP A 14 10.70 4.49 -16.72
CA ASP A 14 10.54 5.27 -15.49
C ASP A 14 9.07 5.34 -15.05
N GLU A 15 8.14 5.55 -15.98
CA GLU A 15 6.69 5.52 -15.73
C GLU A 15 6.27 4.14 -15.18
N VAL A 16 6.67 3.06 -15.86
CA VAL A 16 6.36 1.68 -15.44
C VAL A 16 7.03 1.35 -14.11
N TYR A 17 8.24 1.84 -13.85
CA TYR A 17 8.93 1.62 -12.59
C TYR A 17 8.18 2.26 -11.42
N ARG A 18 7.73 3.51 -11.59
CA ARG A 18 6.92 4.21 -10.58
C ARG A 18 5.59 3.53 -10.32
N ALA A 19 4.93 3.04 -11.37
CA ALA A 19 3.60 2.42 -11.26
C ALA A 19 3.65 0.95 -10.78
N GLU A 20 4.61 0.15 -11.26
CA GLU A 20 4.52 -1.32 -11.18
C GLU A 20 5.64 -1.98 -10.37
N SER A 21 6.72 -1.28 -10.02
CA SER A 21 7.88 -1.90 -9.33
C SER A 21 7.48 -2.70 -8.08
N ARG A 22 6.62 -2.14 -7.23
CA ARG A 22 6.17 -2.81 -6.00
C ARG A 22 5.29 -4.04 -6.24
N ARG A 23 4.50 -4.04 -7.31
CA ARG A 23 3.67 -5.19 -7.72
C ARG A 23 4.55 -6.31 -8.29
N VAL A 24 5.53 -5.95 -9.13
CA VAL A 24 6.56 -6.90 -9.62
C VAL A 24 7.34 -7.49 -8.45
N PHE A 25 7.78 -6.66 -7.51
CA PHE A 25 8.52 -7.08 -6.32
C PHE A 25 7.75 -8.08 -5.46
N ALA A 26 6.49 -7.78 -5.12
CA ALA A 26 5.63 -8.68 -4.35
C ALA A 26 5.51 -10.06 -5.03
N THR A 27 5.27 -10.06 -6.35
CA THR A 27 5.20 -11.30 -7.13
C THR A 27 6.50 -12.09 -7.07
N LEU A 28 7.65 -11.41 -7.22
CA LEU A 28 8.96 -12.05 -7.13
C LEU A 28 9.23 -12.62 -5.73
N ILE A 29 8.84 -11.92 -4.66
CA ILE A 29 8.93 -12.47 -3.29
C ILE A 29 8.12 -13.75 -3.17
N ARG A 30 6.87 -13.79 -3.66
CA ARG A 30 6.07 -15.02 -3.61
C ARG A 30 6.77 -16.20 -4.28
N LEU A 31 7.41 -15.95 -5.41
CA LEU A 31 8.06 -16.97 -6.21
C LEU A 31 9.39 -17.43 -5.61
N ILE A 32 10.17 -16.50 -5.07
CA ILE A 32 11.56 -16.72 -4.65
C ILE A 32 11.65 -17.05 -3.16
N GLY A 33 10.77 -16.46 -2.33
CA GLY A 33 10.77 -16.60 -0.87
C GLY A 33 11.84 -15.78 -0.15
N ASP A 34 12.59 -14.92 -0.86
CA ASP A 34 13.66 -14.10 -0.30
C ASP A 34 13.55 -12.65 -0.81
N PHE A 35 13.52 -11.70 0.12
CA PHE A 35 13.32 -10.27 -0.17
C PHE A 35 14.52 -9.67 -0.91
N ASP A 36 15.73 -10.00 -0.49
CA ASP A 36 16.93 -9.37 -1.03
C ASP A 36 17.21 -9.90 -2.44
N LEU A 37 17.03 -11.21 -2.65
CA LEU A 37 17.12 -11.81 -3.98
C LEU A 37 16.00 -11.32 -4.91
N ALA A 38 14.78 -11.13 -4.41
CA ALA A 38 13.68 -10.57 -5.20
C ALA A 38 13.93 -9.10 -5.59
N GLU A 39 14.51 -8.29 -4.70
CA GLU A 39 14.82 -6.88 -4.95
C GLU A 39 15.93 -6.76 -6.01
N GLU A 40 16.99 -7.54 -5.87
CA GLU A 40 18.08 -7.61 -6.85
C GLU A 40 17.57 -8.08 -8.23
N ALA A 41 16.76 -9.15 -8.25
CA ALA A 41 16.14 -9.67 -9.47
C ALA A 41 15.23 -8.64 -10.16
N MET A 42 14.44 -7.89 -9.40
CA MET A 42 13.59 -6.82 -9.94
C MET A 42 14.44 -5.72 -10.58
N HIS A 43 15.46 -5.20 -9.89
CA HIS A 43 16.31 -4.15 -10.44
C HIS A 43 17.05 -4.60 -11.71
N GLU A 44 17.51 -5.85 -11.76
CA GLU A 44 18.11 -6.40 -12.98
C GLU A 44 17.09 -6.57 -14.12
N ALA A 45 15.82 -6.87 -13.82
CA ALA A 45 14.76 -6.94 -14.81
C ALA A 45 14.46 -5.57 -15.43
N PHE A 46 14.39 -4.51 -14.61
CA PHE A 46 14.22 -3.14 -15.10
C PHE A 46 15.45 -2.65 -15.89
N THR A 47 16.65 -3.03 -15.45
CA THR A 47 17.88 -2.75 -16.23
C THR A 47 17.81 -3.41 -17.60
N ALA A 48 17.37 -4.68 -17.66
CA ALA A 48 17.18 -5.38 -18.92
C ALA A 48 16.08 -4.77 -19.79
N ALA A 49 15.02 -4.20 -19.20
CA ALA A 49 13.94 -3.54 -19.93
C ALA A 49 14.45 -2.34 -20.74
N VAL A 50 15.34 -1.51 -20.17
CA VAL A 50 15.92 -0.34 -20.87
C VAL A 50 16.65 -0.76 -22.15
N GLU A 51 17.36 -1.87 -22.12
CA GLU A 51 18.10 -2.39 -23.28
C GLU A 51 17.20 -3.12 -24.27
N LEU A 52 16.36 -4.04 -23.78
CA LEU A 52 15.58 -4.95 -24.61
C LEU A 52 14.35 -4.29 -25.22
N TRP A 53 13.66 -3.39 -24.53
CA TRP A 53 12.49 -2.70 -25.10
C TRP A 53 12.89 -1.71 -26.18
N HIS A 54 14.11 -1.18 -26.11
CA HIS A 54 14.65 -0.36 -27.20
C HIS A 54 14.90 -1.18 -28.46
N ARG A 55 15.37 -2.42 -28.33
CA ARG A 55 15.67 -3.30 -29.47
C ARG A 55 14.42 -4.00 -30.03
N ASP A 56 13.59 -4.54 -29.14
CA ASP A 56 12.51 -5.47 -29.48
C ASP A 56 11.11 -4.81 -29.40
N GLY A 57 11.04 -3.56 -28.93
CA GLY A 57 9.80 -2.85 -28.66
C GLY A 57 9.27 -3.09 -27.24
N ILE A 58 8.38 -2.21 -26.77
CA ILE A 58 7.74 -2.33 -25.46
C ILE A 58 6.72 -3.48 -25.51
N PRO A 59 6.78 -4.46 -24.58
CA PRO A 59 5.81 -5.54 -24.50
C PRO A 59 4.38 -5.02 -24.25
N ALA A 60 3.38 -5.74 -24.75
CA ALA A 60 1.97 -5.40 -24.52
C ALA A 60 1.58 -5.44 -23.03
N ASN A 61 2.19 -6.34 -22.24
CA ASN A 61 2.08 -6.38 -20.78
C ASN A 61 3.49 -6.25 -20.15
N PRO A 62 3.94 -5.02 -19.85
CA PRO A 62 5.25 -4.77 -19.26
C PRO A 62 5.46 -5.47 -17.91
N ARG A 63 4.43 -5.53 -17.06
CA ARG A 63 4.50 -6.15 -15.73
C ARG A 63 4.81 -7.64 -15.81
N SER A 64 4.06 -8.39 -16.62
CA SER A 64 4.28 -9.83 -16.80
C SER A 64 5.67 -10.13 -17.38
N TRP A 65 6.12 -9.28 -18.32
CA TRP A 65 7.48 -9.35 -18.85
C TRP A 65 8.53 -9.14 -17.75
N LEU A 66 8.36 -8.12 -16.89
CA LEU A 66 9.29 -7.81 -15.79
C LEU A 66 9.35 -8.92 -14.75
N VAL A 67 8.20 -9.51 -14.37
CA VAL A 67 8.16 -10.68 -13.47
C VAL A 67 8.91 -11.86 -14.08
N SER A 68 8.68 -12.13 -15.37
CA SER A 68 9.35 -13.21 -16.09
C SER A 68 10.86 -12.99 -16.16
N ALA A 69 11.30 -11.79 -16.55
CA ALA A 69 12.70 -11.40 -16.60
C ALA A 69 13.36 -11.50 -15.21
N GLY A 70 12.72 -10.94 -14.17
CA GLY A 70 13.21 -11.00 -12.80
C GLY A 70 13.39 -12.43 -12.30
N ARG A 71 12.46 -13.33 -12.61
CA ARG A 71 12.61 -14.75 -12.28
C ARG A 71 13.87 -15.36 -12.91
N PHE A 72 14.12 -15.10 -14.19
CA PHE A 72 15.35 -15.58 -14.85
C PHE A 72 16.60 -15.01 -14.19
N LYS A 73 16.60 -13.71 -13.84
CA LYS A 73 17.70 -13.07 -13.11
C LYS A 73 17.93 -13.72 -11.75
N ALA A 74 16.87 -14.05 -11.02
CA ALA A 74 16.96 -14.78 -9.75
C ALA A 74 17.58 -16.17 -9.93
N ILE A 75 17.15 -16.94 -10.93
CA ILE A 75 17.74 -18.25 -11.26
C ILE A 75 19.23 -18.10 -11.58
N ASP A 76 19.61 -17.12 -12.40
CA ASP A 76 21.01 -16.86 -12.76
C ASP A 76 21.86 -16.48 -11.55
N HIS A 77 21.31 -15.70 -10.61
CA HIS A 77 21.96 -15.38 -9.34
C HIS A 77 22.16 -16.60 -8.46
N ILE A 78 21.11 -17.41 -8.30
CA ILE A 78 21.19 -18.65 -7.53
C ILE A 78 22.26 -19.55 -8.14
N ARG A 79 22.25 -19.79 -9.45
CA ARG A 79 23.25 -20.62 -10.14
C ARG A 79 24.68 -20.09 -9.97
N ARG A 80 24.87 -18.77 -9.96
CA ARG A 80 26.18 -18.14 -9.70
C ARG A 80 26.66 -18.35 -8.24
N ARG A 81 25.74 -18.42 -7.28
CA ARG A 81 26.03 -18.71 -5.85
C ARG A 81 26.21 -20.21 -5.57
N VAL A 82 25.58 -21.10 -6.34
CA VAL A 82 25.59 -22.58 -6.23
C VAL A 82 26.97 -23.22 -6.43
N ARG A 83 28.05 -22.46 -6.65
CA ARG A 83 29.41 -23.02 -6.47
C ARG A 83 29.68 -23.50 -5.03
N PHE A 84 28.77 -23.27 -4.06
CA PHE A 84 28.97 -23.60 -2.64
C PHE A 84 27.79 -24.21 -1.85
N ASP A 85 26.58 -24.45 -2.38
CA ASP A 85 25.49 -25.01 -1.55
C ASP A 85 24.40 -25.80 -2.33
N GLU A 86 24.18 -27.08 -1.98
CA GLU A 86 23.23 -27.99 -2.65
C GLU A 86 21.75 -27.65 -2.37
N ALA A 87 21.45 -26.96 -1.26
CA ALA A 87 20.08 -26.58 -0.87
C ALA A 87 19.42 -25.57 -1.84
N GLN A 88 20.18 -24.92 -2.70
CA GLN A 88 19.68 -23.93 -3.65
C GLN A 88 19.13 -24.53 -4.96
N LEU A 89 19.39 -25.82 -5.23
CA LEU A 89 18.91 -26.50 -6.43
C LEU A 89 17.39 -26.71 -6.45
N GLU A 90 16.78 -26.90 -5.28
CA GLU A 90 15.32 -27.09 -5.17
C GLU A 90 14.55 -25.80 -5.51
N VAL A 91 15.09 -24.63 -5.15
CA VAL A 91 14.52 -23.32 -5.52
C VAL A 91 14.58 -23.11 -7.04
N VAL A 92 15.70 -23.46 -7.67
CA VAL A 92 15.84 -23.39 -9.13
C VAL A 92 14.80 -24.27 -9.82
N GLN A 93 14.65 -25.53 -9.38
CA GLN A 93 13.66 -26.45 -9.94
C GLN A 93 12.23 -25.91 -9.81
N ARG A 94 11.84 -25.41 -8.63
CA ARG A 94 10.51 -24.80 -8.43
C ARG A 94 10.28 -23.59 -9.33
N LEU A 95 11.28 -22.72 -9.48
CA LEU A 95 11.17 -21.54 -10.35
C LEU A 95 11.08 -21.92 -11.83
N GLU A 96 11.77 -22.98 -12.25
CA GLU A 96 11.71 -23.55 -13.61
C GLU A 96 10.36 -24.24 -13.89
N ASP A 97 9.79 -24.98 -12.93
CA ASP A 97 8.47 -25.58 -13.06
C ASP A 97 7.38 -24.51 -13.19
N ILE A 98 7.49 -23.43 -12.39
CA ILE A 98 6.62 -22.26 -12.51
C ILE A 98 6.85 -21.51 -13.84
N ALA A 99 8.00 -21.68 -14.49
CA ALA A 99 8.29 -21.11 -15.82
C ALA A 99 7.46 -21.73 -16.94
N GLY A 100 7.11 -23.01 -16.83
CA GLY A 100 6.21 -23.66 -17.77
C GLY A 100 4.74 -23.24 -17.62
N LEU A 101 4.32 -22.77 -16.44
CA LEU A 101 2.90 -22.60 -16.08
C LEU A 101 2.40 -21.15 -16.15
N ASN A 102 3.29 -20.15 -16.13
CA ASN A 102 2.92 -18.74 -15.96
C ASN A 102 2.52 -17.97 -17.23
N ALA A 103 2.44 -18.60 -18.40
CA ALA A 103 2.00 -17.90 -19.62
C ALA A 103 0.53 -17.46 -19.57
N ASP A 104 -0.29 -18.07 -18.69
CA ASP A 104 -1.75 -17.88 -18.62
C ASP A 104 -2.25 -17.30 -17.28
N ARG A 105 -1.37 -16.83 -16.37
CA ARG A 105 -1.83 -16.26 -15.09
C ARG A 105 -2.38 -14.85 -15.31
N SER A 106 -3.62 -14.63 -14.87
CA SER A 106 -4.31 -13.35 -15.05
C SER A 106 -3.72 -12.24 -14.17
N ASP A 107 -3.90 -10.99 -14.61
CA ASP A 107 -3.48 -9.79 -13.89
C ASP A 107 -4.05 -9.71 -12.45
N SER A 108 -5.20 -10.36 -12.17
CA SER A 108 -5.81 -10.40 -10.84
C SER A 108 -5.07 -11.30 -9.83
N GLU A 109 -4.41 -12.37 -10.27
CA GLU A 109 -3.63 -13.24 -9.37
C GLU A 109 -2.31 -12.59 -8.91
N VAL A 110 -1.77 -11.69 -9.73
CA VAL A 110 -0.60 -10.84 -9.43
C VAL A 110 -0.98 -9.73 -8.45
N GLU A 111 -2.21 -9.26 -8.53
CA GLU A 111 -2.75 -8.17 -7.70
C GLU A 111 -2.97 -8.53 -6.22
N ASP A 112 -3.17 -9.81 -5.91
CA ASP A 112 -3.28 -10.37 -4.56
C ASP A 112 -1.90 -10.50 -3.86
N ASP A 113 -0.80 -10.53 -4.63
CA ASP A 113 0.54 -10.70 -4.05
C ASP A 113 0.92 -9.53 -3.12
N ARG A 114 0.43 -8.32 -3.39
CA ARG A 114 0.67 -7.18 -2.48
C ARG A 114 -0.02 -7.36 -1.13
N LEU A 115 -1.27 -7.83 -1.13
CA LEU A 115 -2.02 -8.08 0.11
C LEU A 115 -1.38 -9.22 0.90
N ARG A 116 -0.95 -10.29 0.22
CA ARG A 116 -0.14 -11.37 0.82
C ARG A 116 1.13 -10.85 1.48
N LEU A 117 1.85 -9.93 0.82
CA LEU A 117 3.06 -9.33 1.38
C LEU A 117 2.75 -8.52 2.65
N ILE A 118 1.68 -7.74 2.65
CA ILE A 118 1.24 -6.98 3.83
C ILE A 118 0.96 -7.93 5.00
N PHE A 119 0.20 -9.01 4.80
CA PHE A 119 -0.06 -10.01 5.84
C PHE A 119 1.20 -10.76 6.30
N THR A 120 2.16 -10.96 5.40
CA THR A 120 3.46 -11.58 5.72
C THR A 120 4.28 -10.66 6.63
N CYS A 121 4.35 -9.37 6.30
CA CYS A 121 5.06 -8.37 7.10
C CYS A 121 4.35 -8.06 8.43
N CYS A 122 3.03 -8.25 8.50
CA CYS A 122 2.22 -8.09 9.72
C CYS A 122 2.06 -9.40 10.52
N HIS A 123 2.90 -10.41 10.28
CA HIS A 123 2.84 -11.68 11.00
C HIS A 123 3.16 -11.50 12.51
N PRO A 124 2.42 -12.13 13.45
CA PRO A 124 2.60 -11.93 14.90
C PRO A 124 3.99 -12.31 15.44
N ALA A 125 4.69 -13.20 14.74
CA ALA A 125 6.09 -13.55 15.06
C ALA A 125 7.10 -12.40 14.83
N ILE A 126 6.69 -11.33 14.14
CA ILE A 126 7.48 -10.11 13.91
C ILE A 126 7.03 -9.09 14.95
N ALA A 127 7.99 -8.44 15.62
CA ALA A 127 7.67 -7.47 16.66
C ALA A 127 6.84 -6.29 16.08
N PRO A 128 5.79 -5.79 16.77
CA PRO A 128 4.90 -4.75 16.25
C PRO A 128 5.62 -3.50 15.73
N GLN A 129 6.65 -3.06 16.43
CA GLN A 129 7.49 -1.91 16.04
C GLN A 129 8.34 -2.13 14.78
N VAL A 130 8.36 -3.35 14.23
CA VAL A 130 9.04 -3.72 12.98
C VAL A 130 8.06 -3.96 11.85
N GLN A 131 6.86 -4.46 12.14
CA GLN A 131 5.83 -4.77 11.14
C GLN A 131 5.52 -3.57 10.25
N ILE A 132 5.19 -2.41 10.85
CA ILE A 132 4.82 -1.22 10.08
C ILE A 132 6.01 -0.69 9.26
N PRO A 133 7.20 -0.42 9.83
CA PRO A 133 8.34 0.04 9.03
C PRO A 133 8.75 -0.91 7.90
N LEU A 134 8.75 -2.22 8.17
CA LEU A 134 9.04 -3.24 7.16
C LEU A 134 8.03 -3.15 6.01
N THR A 135 6.74 -3.04 6.33
CA THR A 135 5.70 -2.97 5.31
C THR A 135 5.79 -1.67 4.50
N LEU A 136 6.02 -0.53 5.15
CA LEU A 136 6.23 0.75 4.45
C LEU A 136 7.43 0.71 3.49
N ARG A 137 8.52 0.06 3.88
CA ARG A 137 9.70 -0.10 3.02
C ARG A 137 9.42 -1.03 1.85
N GLU A 138 8.95 -2.24 2.14
CA GLU A 138 8.91 -3.33 1.17
C GLU A 138 7.69 -3.26 0.25
N VAL A 139 6.53 -2.89 0.80
CA VAL A 139 5.26 -2.79 0.06
C VAL A 139 5.07 -1.41 -0.55
N CYS A 140 5.33 -0.37 0.24
CA CYS A 140 4.96 1.00 -0.14
C CYS A 140 6.13 1.74 -0.81
N GLY A 141 7.35 1.23 -0.69
CA GLY A 141 8.53 1.75 -1.36
C GLY A 141 9.12 3.01 -0.75
N LEU A 142 8.76 3.37 0.47
CA LEU A 142 9.37 4.50 1.17
C LEU A 142 10.86 4.23 1.39
N SER A 143 11.66 5.28 1.35
CA SER A 143 13.07 5.24 1.73
C SER A 143 13.21 5.00 3.24
N THR A 144 14.36 4.45 3.63
CA THR A 144 14.66 4.24 5.05
C THR A 144 14.69 5.57 5.80
N GLU A 145 15.11 6.64 5.14
CA GLU A 145 15.18 8.01 5.64
C GLU A 145 13.79 8.59 5.90
N GLU A 146 12.86 8.46 4.95
CA GLU A 146 11.45 8.88 5.13
C GLU A 146 10.81 8.14 6.31
N ILE A 147 11.00 6.83 6.38
CA ILE A 147 10.46 6.00 7.47
C ILE A 147 11.13 6.40 8.81
N ALA A 148 12.45 6.60 8.84
CA ALA A 148 13.14 7.01 10.05
C ALA A 148 12.65 8.36 10.58
N SER A 149 12.40 9.32 9.68
CA SER A 149 11.82 10.62 9.99
C SER A 149 10.42 10.47 10.60
N ALA A 150 9.53 9.69 9.97
CA ALA A 150 8.18 9.45 10.45
C ALA A 150 8.15 8.78 11.83
N PHE A 151 9.13 7.93 12.14
CA PHE A 151 9.26 7.23 13.42
C PHE A 151 10.20 7.93 14.42
N LEU A 152 10.66 9.15 14.12
CA LEU A 152 11.55 9.96 14.96
C LEU A 152 12.78 9.16 15.46
N THR A 153 13.40 8.40 14.56
CA THR A 153 14.60 7.59 14.86
C THR A 153 15.70 7.83 13.84
N SER A 154 16.91 7.32 14.09
CA SER A 154 18.00 7.46 13.12
C SER A 154 17.79 6.54 11.91
N PRO A 155 18.19 6.95 10.68
CA PRO A 155 18.15 6.08 9.50
C PRO A 155 18.89 4.75 9.71
N SER A 156 20.02 4.78 10.44
CA SER A 156 20.77 3.57 10.79
C SER A 156 19.99 2.60 11.69
N THR A 157 19.25 3.12 12.68
CA THR A 157 18.41 2.30 13.56
C THR A 157 17.25 1.71 12.77
N MET A 158 16.65 2.50 11.87
CA MET A 158 15.56 2.05 11.03
C MET A 158 15.99 0.97 10.03
N ALA A 159 17.14 1.16 9.38
CA ALA A 159 17.73 0.14 8.50
C ALA A 159 17.92 -1.20 9.22
N GLN A 160 18.49 -1.17 10.43
CA GLN A 160 18.68 -2.38 11.23
C GLN A 160 17.35 -3.04 11.62
N ARG A 161 16.31 -2.26 11.92
CA ARG A 161 14.97 -2.80 12.21
C ARG A 161 14.39 -3.53 11.00
N ILE A 162 14.45 -2.93 9.82
CA ILE A 162 13.96 -3.52 8.56
C ILE A 162 14.70 -4.82 8.25
N VAL A 163 16.04 -4.83 8.32
CA VAL A 163 16.86 -6.03 8.08
C VAL A 163 16.52 -7.16 9.06
N ARG A 164 16.29 -6.84 10.33
CA ARG A 164 15.84 -7.84 11.33
C ARG A 164 14.46 -8.39 11.02
N GLY A 165 13.54 -7.55 10.51
CA GLY A 165 12.23 -7.97 10.04
C GLY A 165 12.33 -8.98 8.90
N LYS A 166 13.08 -8.66 7.84
CA LYS A 166 13.36 -9.58 6.72
C LYS A 166 13.97 -10.90 7.19
N SER A 167 14.98 -10.83 8.07
CA SER A 167 15.62 -12.02 8.65
C SER A 167 14.63 -12.86 9.44
N LYS A 168 13.75 -12.23 10.22
CA LYS A 168 12.73 -12.95 11.01
C LYS A 168 11.73 -13.68 10.13
N ILE A 169 11.30 -13.10 9.01
CA ILE A 169 10.43 -13.76 8.02
C ILE A 169 11.08 -15.04 7.51
N ARG A 170 12.34 -14.93 7.05
CA ARG A 170 13.11 -16.06 6.53
C ARG A 170 13.35 -17.13 7.61
N ASP A 171 13.91 -16.73 8.74
CA ASP A 171 14.37 -17.66 9.78
C ASP A 171 13.20 -18.37 10.49
N ALA A 172 12.02 -17.75 10.55
CA ALA A 172 10.80 -18.36 11.07
C ALA A 172 9.99 -19.13 10.00
N GLY A 173 10.41 -19.08 8.73
CA GLY A 173 9.69 -19.74 7.63
C GLY A 173 8.26 -19.24 7.45
N ILE A 174 8.02 -17.93 7.65
CA ILE A 174 6.67 -17.36 7.54
C ILE A 174 6.16 -17.55 6.10
N PRO A 175 5.01 -18.22 5.89
CA PRO A 175 4.52 -18.49 4.56
C PRO A 175 4.01 -17.22 3.88
N TYR A 176 4.32 -17.06 2.61
CA TYR A 176 3.82 -15.97 1.77
C TYR A 176 2.42 -16.30 1.24
N VAL A 177 1.43 -16.19 2.10
CA VAL A 177 0.03 -16.49 1.79
C VAL A 177 -0.88 -15.48 2.48
N VAL A 178 -2.10 -15.33 1.96
CA VAL A 178 -3.17 -14.72 2.76
C VAL A 178 -3.48 -15.71 3.89
N PRO A 179 -3.50 -15.28 5.16
CA PRO A 179 -3.82 -16.15 6.28
C PRO A 179 -5.22 -16.74 6.15
N ASP A 180 -5.45 -17.89 6.77
CA ASP A 180 -6.80 -18.42 6.90
C ASP A 180 -7.66 -17.46 7.74
N ARG A 181 -8.98 -17.48 7.54
CA ARG A 181 -9.92 -16.55 8.21
C ARG A 181 -9.77 -16.51 9.73
N ALA A 182 -9.36 -17.63 10.35
CA ALA A 182 -9.15 -17.70 11.80
C ALA A 182 -7.93 -16.90 12.29
N ASP A 183 -6.92 -16.69 11.43
CA ASP A 183 -5.68 -15.99 11.76
C ASP A 183 -5.69 -14.51 11.35
N LEU A 184 -6.69 -14.07 10.58
CA LEU A 184 -6.85 -12.68 10.14
C LEU A 184 -6.96 -11.69 11.31
N PRO A 185 -7.79 -11.95 12.35
CA PRO A 185 -7.98 -10.97 13.43
C PRO A 185 -6.69 -10.59 14.17
N GLU A 186 -5.76 -11.54 14.38
CA GLU A 186 -4.49 -11.27 15.07
C GLU A 186 -3.56 -10.32 14.29
N ARG A 187 -3.77 -10.17 12.98
CA ARG A 187 -2.96 -9.33 12.10
C ARG A 187 -3.66 -8.05 11.68
N LEU A 188 -4.98 -8.00 11.86
CA LEU A 188 -5.84 -7.00 11.24
C LEU A 188 -5.44 -5.57 11.62
N ASP A 189 -5.22 -5.29 12.91
CA ASP A 189 -4.85 -3.95 13.38
C ASP A 189 -3.58 -3.41 12.70
N ALA A 190 -2.55 -4.24 12.57
CA ALA A 190 -1.30 -3.87 11.90
C ALA A 190 -1.52 -3.64 10.40
N VAL A 191 -2.34 -4.48 9.76
CA VAL A 191 -2.70 -4.37 8.35
C VAL A 191 -3.49 -3.09 8.07
N LEU A 192 -4.53 -2.79 8.87
CA LEU A 192 -5.31 -1.57 8.78
C LEU A 192 -4.42 -0.33 8.98
N THR A 193 -3.51 -0.37 9.95
CA THR A 193 -2.54 0.71 10.18
C THR A 193 -1.66 0.94 8.96
N VAL A 194 -1.10 -0.10 8.36
CA VAL A 194 -0.29 0.01 7.15
C VAL A 194 -1.11 0.60 6.02
N VAL A 195 -2.31 0.07 5.74
CA VAL A 195 -3.16 0.54 4.63
C VAL A 195 -3.49 2.02 4.81
N TYR A 196 -3.82 2.44 6.03
CA TYR A 196 -4.07 3.85 6.34
C TYR A 196 -2.83 4.74 6.13
N LEU A 197 -1.64 4.27 6.49
CA LEU A 197 -0.40 5.01 6.25
C LEU A 197 -0.07 5.13 4.75
N VAL A 198 -0.33 4.08 3.95
CA VAL A 198 -0.20 4.14 2.48
C VAL A 198 -1.13 5.20 1.93
N PHE A 199 -2.38 5.22 2.39
CA PHE A 199 -3.36 6.21 1.98
C PHE A 199 -2.89 7.63 2.31
N ASN A 200 -2.48 7.88 3.57
CA ASN A 200 -2.04 9.20 4.00
C ASN A 200 -0.83 9.72 3.21
N GLU A 201 0.14 8.84 2.91
CA GLU A 201 1.28 9.20 2.06
C GLU A 201 0.85 9.55 0.63
N GLY A 202 -0.09 8.79 0.05
CA GLY A 202 -0.66 9.12 -1.26
C GLY A 202 -1.46 10.42 -1.28
N TYR A 203 -2.15 10.70 -0.18
CA TYR A 203 -3.14 11.76 -0.05
C TYR A 203 -2.56 13.12 0.36
N SER A 204 -1.42 13.16 1.05
CA SER A 204 -0.80 14.40 1.54
C SER A 204 0.72 14.43 1.36
N ALA A 205 1.23 13.66 0.39
CA ALA A 205 2.64 13.44 0.02
C ALA A 205 3.65 14.22 0.89
N SER A 206 4.31 13.50 1.80
CA SER A 206 5.26 14.09 2.73
C SER A 206 6.60 14.47 2.06
N SER A 207 6.82 13.98 0.83
CA SER A 207 8.03 14.21 0.02
C SER A 207 7.79 14.07 -1.50
N GLY A 208 8.51 14.89 -2.28
CA GLY A 208 8.55 14.85 -3.75
C GLY A 208 8.05 16.14 -4.42
N ASP A 209 8.29 16.28 -5.73
CA ASP A 209 7.87 17.45 -6.53
C ASP A 209 6.35 17.49 -6.79
N SER A 210 5.61 16.43 -6.42
CA SER A 210 4.16 16.34 -6.53
C SER A 210 3.52 16.32 -5.15
N LEU A 211 2.57 17.23 -4.91
CA LEU A 211 1.82 17.39 -3.66
C LEU A 211 0.92 16.19 -3.31
N THR A 212 0.70 15.26 -4.26
CA THR A 212 0.00 13.99 -4.03
C THR A 212 0.57 12.86 -4.89
N ARG A 213 0.48 11.61 -4.41
CA ARG A 213 0.76 10.39 -5.18
C ARG A 213 -0.54 9.60 -5.33
N LYS A 214 -1.38 10.02 -6.28
CA LYS A 214 -2.74 9.48 -6.49
C LYS A 214 -2.77 7.95 -6.56
N ASP A 215 -1.79 7.36 -7.24
CA ASP A 215 -1.65 5.91 -7.40
C ASP A 215 -1.56 5.16 -6.06
N LEU A 216 -0.93 5.76 -5.03
CA LEU A 216 -0.83 5.14 -3.70
C LEU A 216 -2.15 5.17 -2.94
N SER A 217 -2.87 6.29 -2.99
CA SER A 217 -4.19 6.42 -2.35
C SER A 217 -5.24 5.53 -3.03
N GLU A 218 -5.26 5.46 -4.36
CA GLU A 218 -6.16 4.57 -5.11
C GLU A 218 -5.88 3.10 -4.78
N GLU A 219 -4.60 2.73 -4.70
CA GLU A 219 -4.23 1.38 -4.30
C GLU A 219 -4.59 1.07 -2.84
N ALA A 220 -4.46 2.02 -1.92
CA ALA A 220 -4.88 1.82 -0.54
C ALA A 220 -6.40 1.58 -0.43
N ILE A 221 -7.20 2.30 -1.22
CA ILE A 221 -8.65 2.07 -1.35
C ILE A 221 -8.91 0.67 -1.92
N ARG A 222 -8.22 0.27 -3.00
CA ARG A 222 -8.32 -1.08 -3.57
C ARG A 222 -8.00 -2.16 -2.54
N LEU A 223 -6.96 -1.98 -1.73
CA LEU A 223 -6.62 -2.90 -0.63
C LEU A 223 -7.70 -2.93 0.44
N GLY A 224 -8.34 -1.79 0.74
CA GLY A 224 -9.49 -1.72 1.64
C GLY A 224 -10.68 -2.53 1.13
N HIS A 225 -11.01 -2.44 -0.16
CA HIS A 225 -12.05 -3.28 -0.79
C HIS A 225 -11.72 -4.77 -0.69
N LEU A 226 -10.48 -5.17 -0.99
CA LEU A 226 -10.06 -6.55 -0.86
C LEU A 226 -10.18 -7.04 0.59
N LEU A 227 -9.76 -6.24 1.57
CA LEU A 227 -9.92 -6.61 2.99
C LEU A 227 -11.39 -6.82 3.37
N LEU A 228 -12.29 -5.98 2.86
CA LEU A 228 -13.73 -6.10 3.11
C LEU A 228 -14.31 -7.39 2.50
N ASP A 229 -13.86 -7.77 1.30
CA ASP A 229 -14.25 -9.04 0.66
C ASP A 229 -13.73 -10.27 1.43
N LEU A 230 -12.55 -10.14 2.06
CA LEU A 230 -11.95 -11.20 2.85
C LEU A 230 -12.65 -11.38 4.21
N LEU A 231 -12.95 -10.28 4.89
CA LEU A 231 -13.47 -10.25 6.25
C LEU A 231 -14.48 -9.12 6.42
N ASP A 232 -15.71 -9.50 6.79
CA ASP A 232 -16.78 -8.57 7.11
C ASP A 232 -16.61 -7.99 8.53
N ASP A 233 -15.69 -7.03 8.68
CA ASP A 233 -15.30 -6.43 9.96
C ASP A 233 -15.65 -4.92 10.03
N PRO A 234 -16.18 -4.41 11.16
CA PRO A 234 -16.56 -3.00 11.29
C PRO A 234 -15.40 -2.02 11.09
N GLU A 235 -14.20 -2.33 11.57
CA GLU A 235 -13.03 -1.44 11.42
C GLU A 235 -12.46 -1.48 10.01
N VAL A 236 -12.59 -2.60 9.29
CA VAL A 236 -12.30 -2.64 7.84
C VAL A 236 -13.22 -1.69 7.08
N LYS A 237 -14.54 -1.76 7.34
CA LYS A 237 -15.53 -0.83 6.77
C LYS A 237 -15.22 0.61 7.13
N GLY A 238 -14.93 0.87 8.41
CA GLY A 238 -14.58 2.19 8.93
C GLY A 238 -13.34 2.76 8.24
N LEU A 239 -12.28 1.98 8.06
CA LEU A 239 -11.08 2.44 7.38
C LEU A 239 -11.34 2.73 5.89
N LEU A 240 -12.00 1.81 5.18
CA LEU A 240 -12.34 2.02 3.77
C LEU A 240 -13.21 3.27 3.59
N ALA A 241 -14.23 3.44 4.43
CA ALA A 241 -15.07 4.61 4.43
C ALA A 241 -14.28 5.91 4.66
N LEU A 242 -13.39 5.95 5.66
CA LEU A 242 -12.55 7.10 5.94
C LEU A 242 -11.70 7.49 4.72
N MET A 243 -11.09 6.50 4.06
CA MET A 243 -10.28 6.72 2.87
C MET A 243 -11.12 7.25 1.70
N LEU A 244 -12.29 6.65 1.42
CA LEU A 244 -13.21 7.08 0.37
C LEU A 244 -13.70 8.52 0.60
N LEU A 245 -14.10 8.85 1.84
CA LEU A 245 -14.59 10.18 2.21
C LEU A 245 -13.48 11.23 2.07
N HIS A 246 -12.25 10.92 2.46
CA HIS A 246 -11.11 11.79 2.22
C HIS A 246 -10.78 11.93 0.73
N GLU A 247 -10.78 10.82 -0.01
CA GLU A 247 -10.48 10.82 -1.45
C GLU A 247 -11.53 11.59 -2.25
N SER A 248 -12.78 11.62 -1.79
CA SER A 248 -13.88 12.30 -2.48
C SER A 248 -13.62 13.78 -2.75
N ARG A 249 -12.85 14.44 -1.88
CA ARG A 249 -12.53 15.87 -1.98
C ARG A 249 -11.23 16.19 -2.70
N ARG A 250 -10.53 15.20 -3.30
CA ARG A 250 -9.20 15.41 -3.90
C ARG A 250 -9.12 16.62 -4.83
N GLU A 251 -10.07 16.73 -5.75
CA GLU A 251 -10.11 17.80 -6.76
C GLU A 251 -10.42 19.19 -6.17
N ALA A 252 -10.91 19.25 -4.93
CA ALA A 252 -11.26 20.50 -4.26
C ALA A 252 -10.20 20.98 -3.25
N ARG A 253 -9.09 20.24 -3.06
CA ARG A 253 -8.10 20.52 -2.01
C ARG A 253 -7.04 21.55 -2.40
N SER A 254 -6.84 21.78 -3.68
CA SER A 254 -5.76 22.62 -4.17
C SER A 254 -6.23 23.59 -5.24
N THR A 255 -5.64 24.78 -5.27
CA THR A 255 -5.81 25.72 -6.38
C THR A 255 -5.07 25.21 -7.62
N ALA A 256 -5.29 25.86 -8.77
CA ALA A 256 -4.53 25.58 -9.99
C ALA A 256 -3.01 25.81 -9.81
N ASP A 257 -2.61 26.64 -8.84
CA ASP A 257 -1.22 26.93 -8.49
C ASP A 257 -0.65 25.93 -7.46
N GLY A 258 -1.46 25.00 -6.96
CA GLY A 258 -1.07 23.95 -6.00
C GLY A 258 -1.26 24.32 -4.52
N ASP A 259 -1.75 25.51 -4.21
CA ASP A 259 -1.95 25.95 -2.81
C ASP A 259 -3.11 25.20 -2.15
N LEU A 260 -2.96 24.84 -0.88
CA LEU A 260 -4.00 24.14 -0.12
C LEU A 260 -5.20 25.05 0.19
N ILE A 261 -6.40 24.50 -0.01
CA ILE A 261 -7.68 25.14 0.29
C ILE A 261 -8.24 24.59 1.61
N LEU A 262 -8.59 25.47 2.54
CA LEU A 262 -9.20 25.12 3.82
C LEU A 262 -10.52 24.38 3.60
N LEU A 263 -10.83 23.39 4.46
CA LEU A 263 -12.00 22.52 4.29
C LEU A 263 -13.33 23.28 4.16
N GLU A 264 -13.49 24.39 4.86
CA GLU A 264 -14.69 25.23 4.81
C GLU A 264 -14.83 26.01 3.50
N ASP A 265 -13.72 26.28 2.83
CA ASP A 265 -13.63 27.04 1.58
C ASP A 265 -13.61 26.15 0.33
N GLN A 266 -13.53 24.82 0.50
CA GLN A 266 -13.52 23.89 -0.63
C GLN A 266 -14.85 23.93 -1.39
N ASP A 267 -14.77 23.96 -2.72
CA ASP A 267 -15.94 23.82 -3.57
C ASP A 267 -16.47 22.38 -3.51
N ARG A 268 -17.54 22.19 -2.72
CA ARG A 268 -18.17 20.89 -2.50
C ARG A 268 -18.85 20.33 -3.75
N SER A 269 -19.09 21.15 -4.78
CA SER A 269 -19.62 20.66 -6.06
C SER A 269 -18.60 19.82 -6.83
N LEU A 270 -17.30 19.95 -6.51
CA LEU A 270 -16.22 19.14 -7.06
C LEU A 270 -16.02 17.83 -6.30
N TRP A 271 -16.77 17.58 -5.21
CA TRP A 271 -16.61 16.37 -4.42
C TRP A 271 -17.26 15.17 -5.12
N ASP A 272 -16.54 14.05 -5.14
CA ASP A 272 -16.98 12.80 -5.73
C ASP A 272 -18.16 12.20 -4.93
N GLN A 273 -19.36 12.35 -5.47
CA GLN A 273 -20.59 11.90 -4.83
C GLN A 273 -20.71 10.37 -4.75
N GLU A 274 -20.04 9.63 -5.62
CA GLU A 274 -20.04 8.17 -5.57
C GLU A 274 -19.22 7.68 -4.38
N LYS A 275 -18.01 8.22 -4.18
CA LYS A 275 -17.20 7.91 -3.00
C LYS A 275 -17.87 8.35 -1.70
N ILE A 276 -18.55 9.49 -1.69
CA ILE A 276 -19.31 9.96 -0.52
C ILE A 276 -20.43 8.97 -0.18
N ARG A 277 -21.22 8.56 -1.18
CA ARG A 277 -22.31 7.60 -0.99
C ARG A 277 -21.78 6.28 -0.43
N GLU A 278 -20.79 5.69 -1.09
CA GLU A 278 -20.19 4.42 -0.67
C GLU A 278 -19.59 4.52 0.74
N GLY A 279 -18.80 5.57 1.01
CA GLY A 279 -18.20 5.78 2.32
C GLY A 279 -19.25 5.96 3.42
N THR A 280 -20.32 6.69 3.15
CA THR A 280 -21.41 6.89 4.12
C THR A 280 -22.16 5.58 4.41
N GLU A 281 -22.47 4.80 3.37
CA GLU A 281 -23.11 3.48 3.52
C GLU A 281 -22.25 2.53 4.37
N LEU A 282 -20.93 2.53 4.17
CA LEU A 282 -19.99 1.73 4.97
C LEU A 282 -19.93 2.19 6.44
N VAL A 283 -19.97 3.50 6.71
CA VAL A 283 -20.05 4.04 8.08
C VAL A 283 -21.32 3.56 8.77
N GLU A 284 -22.46 3.66 8.10
CA GLU A 284 -23.76 3.23 8.64
C GLU A 284 -23.76 1.73 8.96
N GLN A 285 -23.22 0.91 8.06
CA GLN A 285 -23.09 -0.54 8.27
C GLN A 285 -22.15 -0.87 9.43
N ALA A 286 -21.01 -0.17 9.55
CA ALA A 286 -20.07 -0.36 10.65
C ALA A 286 -20.71 -0.03 12.00
N ILE A 287 -21.37 1.13 12.11
CA ILE A 287 -22.05 1.55 13.34
C ILE A 287 -23.20 0.59 13.70
N ALA A 288 -23.97 0.13 12.71
CA ALA A 288 -25.08 -0.79 12.92
C ALA A 288 -24.66 -2.15 13.50
N SER A 289 -23.39 -2.54 13.36
CA SER A 289 -22.86 -3.77 13.96
C SER A 289 -22.79 -3.73 15.50
N GLY A 290 -22.81 -2.52 16.09
CA GLY A 290 -22.70 -2.29 17.53
C GLY A 290 -21.26 -2.26 18.07
N GLU A 291 -20.27 -2.62 17.26
CA GLU A 291 -18.84 -2.48 17.58
C GLU A 291 -18.26 -1.31 16.79
N VAL A 292 -17.60 -0.39 17.50
CA VAL A 292 -17.09 0.85 16.91
C VAL A 292 -15.65 1.05 17.36
N GLY A 293 -14.71 0.94 16.41
CA GLY A 293 -13.29 1.23 16.67
C GLY A 293 -12.87 2.60 16.16
N SER A 294 -11.56 2.85 16.18
CA SER A 294 -10.99 4.18 15.92
C SER A 294 -11.20 4.66 14.49
N TYR A 295 -11.15 3.75 13.50
CA TYR A 295 -11.36 4.11 12.10
C TYR A 295 -12.82 4.40 11.83
N THR A 296 -13.74 3.60 12.38
CA THR A 296 -15.18 3.84 12.26
C THR A 296 -15.57 5.21 12.81
N ILE A 297 -15.05 5.60 13.97
CA ILE A 297 -15.34 6.93 14.55
C ILE A 297 -14.79 8.05 13.68
N GLN A 298 -13.55 7.91 13.19
CA GLN A 298 -12.96 8.91 12.30
C GLN A 298 -13.74 9.03 10.99
N ALA A 299 -14.19 7.91 10.42
CA ALA A 299 -15.03 7.88 9.24
C ALA A 299 -16.38 8.56 9.49
N ALA A 300 -17.00 8.36 10.66
CA ALA A 300 -18.22 9.04 11.04
C ALA A 300 -18.04 10.57 11.10
N ILE A 301 -16.91 11.06 11.65
CA ILE A 301 -16.56 12.49 11.62
C ILE A 301 -16.46 12.98 10.17
N ALA A 302 -15.73 12.25 9.32
CA ALA A 302 -15.58 12.59 7.91
C ALA A 302 -16.93 12.58 7.16
N ALA A 303 -17.83 11.66 7.50
CA ALA A 303 -19.16 11.55 6.89
C ALA A 303 -20.05 12.75 7.25
N VAL A 304 -19.98 13.26 8.49
CA VAL A 304 -20.72 14.48 8.87
C VAL A 304 -20.24 15.68 8.06
N HIS A 305 -18.93 15.82 7.83
CA HIS A 305 -18.42 16.83 6.92
C HIS A 305 -18.90 16.60 5.49
N ALA A 306 -18.80 15.38 4.97
CA ALA A 306 -19.18 15.02 3.60
C ALA A 306 -20.67 15.26 3.30
N GLY A 307 -21.54 15.04 4.28
CA GLY A 307 -23.00 15.16 4.13
C GLY A 307 -23.54 16.59 4.11
N ALA A 308 -22.75 17.59 4.52
CA ALA A 308 -23.21 18.99 4.50
C ALA A 308 -23.09 19.60 3.08
N GLN A 309 -24.09 20.37 2.66
CA GLN A 309 -24.09 21.01 1.33
C GLN A 309 -23.13 22.20 1.26
N ARG A 310 -22.94 22.89 2.38
CA ARG A 310 -22.00 24.02 2.54
C ARG A 310 -21.21 23.85 3.83
N GLY A 311 -20.03 24.46 3.92
CA GLY A 311 -19.23 24.46 5.14
C GLY A 311 -20.02 24.88 6.39
N ALA A 312 -20.82 25.95 6.25
CA ALA A 312 -21.66 26.49 7.32
C ALA A 312 -22.82 25.57 7.75
N ASP A 313 -23.19 24.57 6.95
CA ASP A 313 -24.27 23.62 7.27
C ASP A 313 -23.74 22.37 8.03
N THR A 314 -22.43 22.32 8.31
CA THR A 314 -21.81 21.20 9.03
C THR A 314 -22.35 21.10 10.46
N ASP A 315 -22.82 19.92 10.86
CA ASP A 315 -23.27 19.67 12.23
C ASP A 315 -22.09 19.46 13.19
N TRP A 316 -21.55 20.56 13.68
CA TRP A 316 -20.45 20.57 14.65
C TRP A 316 -20.81 19.88 15.97
N SER A 317 -22.08 19.92 16.38
CA SER A 317 -22.52 19.25 17.61
C SER A 317 -22.39 17.73 17.52
N HIS A 318 -22.67 17.19 16.32
CA HIS A 318 -22.49 15.78 16.03
C HIS A 318 -21.00 15.41 15.91
N ILE A 319 -20.19 16.25 15.27
CA ILE A 319 -18.72 16.06 15.19
C ILE A 319 -18.09 16.02 16.58
N ILE A 320 -18.44 16.97 17.47
CA ILE A 320 -17.92 16.99 18.85
C ILE A 320 -18.32 15.71 19.59
N SER A 321 -19.52 15.17 19.35
CA SER A 321 -19.98 13.92 19.95
C SER A 321 -19.12 12.73 19.51
N TRP A 322 -18.76 12.65 18.24
CA TRP A 322 -17.81 11.64 17.74
C TRP A 322 -16.41 11.83 18.30
N TYR A 323 -15.89 13.06 18.38
CA TYR A 323 -14.60 13.33 19.00
C TYR A 323 -14.56 12.96 20.49
N ASN A 324 -15.67 13.13 21.22
CA ASN A 324 -15.77 12.66 22.61
C ASN A 324 -15.58 11.13 22.70
N LEU A 325 -16.20 10.37 21.79
CA LEU A 325 -16.02 8.91 21.72
C LEU A 325 -14.60 8.55 21.30
N LEU A 326 -14.03 9.24 20.31
CA LEU A 326 -12.66 9.00 19.84
C LEU A 326 -11.64 9.23 20.96
N LEU A 327 -11.83 10.28 21.76
CA LEU A 327 -10.94 10.60 22.89
C LEU A 327 -11.04 9.56 24.02
N GLN A 328 -12.22 8.96 24.22
CA GLN A 328 -12.39 7.85 25.16
C GLN A 328 -11.68 6.58 24.67
N ALA A 329 -11.74 6.30 23.36
CA ALA A 329 -11.11 5.12 22.76
C ALA A 329 -9.59 5.25 22.64
N ASN A 330 -9.10 6.44 22.26
CA ASN A 330 -7.68 6.70 22.00
C ASN A 330 -7.28 8.11 22.47
N PRO A 331 -6.89 8.29 23.74
CA PRO A 331 -6.57 9.61 24.28
C PRO A 331 -5.20 10.09 23.79
N THR A 332 -5.20 10.97 22.77
CA THR A 332 -3.98 11.60 22.27
C THR A 332 -4.10 13.14 22.26
N PRO A 333 -2.99 13.88 22.43
CA PRO A 333 -3.01 15.34 22.34
C PRO A 333 -3.51 15.88 20.99
N ILE A 334 -3.30 15.11 19.90
CA ILE A 334 -3.77 15.48 18.56
C ILE A 334 -5.30 15.39 18.49
N ILE A 335 -5.89 14.33 19.05
CA ILE A 335 -7.35 14.16 19.09
C ILE A 335 -7.99 15.24 19.99
N GLU A 336 -7.37 15.54 21.13
CA GLU A 336 -7.83 16.63 22.02
C GLU A 336 -7.80 17.99 21.32
N LEU A 337 -6.71 18.29 20.58
CA LEU A 337 -6.60 19.50 19.78
C LEU A 337 -7.68 19.57 18.69
N ASN A 338 -7.84 18.51 17.91
CA ASN A 338 -8.84 18.46 16.83
C ASN A 338 -10.27 18.65 17.37
N ARG A 339 -10.56 18.07 18.54
CA ARG A 339 -11.83 18.28 19.25
C ARG A 339 -12.02 19.72 19.72
N ALA A 340 -10.96 20.40 20.17
CA ALA A 340 -11.03 21.78 20.65
C ALA A 340 -11.20 22.80 19.50
N VAL A 341 -10.73 22.45 18.30
CA VAL A 341 -10.93 23.24 17.07
C VAL A 341 -12.36 23.12 16.54
N ALA A 342 -12.98 21.94 16.72
CA ALA A 342 -14.37 21.65 16.33
C ALA A 342 -15.39 22.32 17.26
#